data_AF-A0A2A9EFE6-F1
#
_entry.id   AF-A0A2A9EFE6-F1
#
_cell.length_a   1.000
_cell.length_b   1.000
_cell.length_c   1.000
_cell.angle_alpha   90.00
_cell.angle_beta   90.00
_cell.angle_gamma   90.00
#
_symmetry.space_group_name_H-M   'P 1'
#
loop_
_entity.id
_entity.type
_entity.pdbx_description
1 polymer ?
#
loop_
_entity_poly.entity_id
_entity_poly.type
_entity_poly.pdbx_seq_one_letter_code
_entity_poly.pdbx_strand_id
1 'polypeptide(L)'
;MNVDPFRGGPGAEQPEDPTTPPLDQEECEQVIGHVEEFLSSPMSADDAQDLRDNVAGSLPGLADLEVEEIIRVIMKRSCCERAPETLRVRVRTQMAVWRSEG
;
A
#
# COMPACT_ATOMS: atom_id res chain seq x y z
N MET A 1 -5.88 15.61 25.96
CA MET A 1 -5.32 16.07 24.67
C MET A 1 -4.79 14.82 24.00
N ASN A 2 -5.38 14.38 22.89
CA ASN A 2 -5.04 13.11 22.25
C ASN A 2 -4.43 13.41 20.89
N VAL A 3 -3.14 13.09 20.71
CA VAL A 3 -2.41 13.26 19.44
C VAL A 3 -2.62 12.01 18.60
N ASP A 4 -3.09 12.20 17.38
CA ASP A 4 -3.37 11.12 16.44
C ASP A 4 -2.06 10.73 15.70
N PRO A 5 -1.53 9.50 15.86
CA PRO A 5 -0.21 9.13 15.35
C PRO A 5 -0.14 9.06 13.81
N PHE A 6 -1.29 9.11 13.12
CA PHE A 6 -1.38 9.12 11.66
C PHE A 6 -1.79 10.46 11.07
N ARG A 7 -2.00 11.49 11.92
CA ARG A 7 -2.21 12.86 11.46
C ARG A 7 -0.86 13.53 11.18
N GLY A 8 -0.02 12.88 10.38
CA GLY A 8 1.04 13.56 9.66
C GLY A 8 0.38 14.48 8.65
N GLY A 9 0.49 15.79 8.86
CA GLY A 9 0.27 16.74 7.78
C GLY A 9 1.25 16.47 6.64
N PRO A 10 1.07 17.10 5.47
CA PRO A 10 2.15 17.13 4.49
C PRO A 10 3.34 17.83 5.16
N GLY A 11 4.40 17.08 5.47
CA GLY A 11 5.54 17.56 6.26
C GLY A 11 5.68 16.97 7.67
N ALA A 12 5.25 15.73 7.92
CA ALA A 12 5.80 14.97 9.04
C ALA A 12 7.27 14.64 8.72
N GLU A 13 8.18 15.57 9.04
CA GLU A 13 9.62 15.30 9.14
C GLU A 13 9.78 14.03 9.99
N GLN A 14 10.31 12.98 9.36
CA GLN A 14 10.78 11.82 10.10
C GLN A 14 11.83 12.32 11.10
N PRO A 15 11.97 11.70 12.29
CA PRO A 15 13.12 11.99 13.14
C PRO A 15 14.38 11.68 12.34
N GLU A 16 15.03 12.72 11.83
CA GLU A 16 16.28 12.66 11.10
C GLU A 16 17.30 11.95 12.01
N ASP A 17 17.74 10.74 11.66
CA ASP A 17 18.82 10.08 12.38
C ASP A 17 20.08 10.95 12.22
N PRO A 18 20.66 11.50 13.30
CA PRO A 18 21.77 12.43 13.23
C PRO A 18 23.06 11.83 12.65
N THR A 19 23.07 10.54 12.30
CA THR A 19 24.24 9.83 11.77
C THR A 19 24.25 9.71 10.24
N THR A 20 23.12 9.93 9.56
CA THR A 20 23.07 9.84 8.09
C THR A 20 23.51 11.17 7.45
N PRO A 21 24.66 11.21 6.74
CA PRO A 21 25.01 12.40 5.98
C PRO A 21 23.95 12.65 4.90
N PRO A 22 23.60 13.92 4.62
CA PRO A 22 22.68 14.25 3.54
C PRO A 22 23.28 13.76 2.22
N LEU A 23 22.47 13.07 1.42
CA LEU A 23 22.86 12.63 0.08
C LEU A 23 23.25 13.85 -0.75
N ASP A 24 24.34 13.74 -1.51
CA ASP A 24 24.60 14.72 -2.56
C ASP A 24 23.65 14.52 -3.76
N GLN A 25 23.72 15.43 -4.73
CA GLN A 25 22.81 15.42 -5.87
C GLN A 25 22.94 14.13 -6.71
N GLU A 26 24.15 13.59 -6.86
CA GLU A 26 24.41 12.40 -7.66
C GLU A 26 23.94 11.14 -6.93
N GLU A 27 24.18 11.06 -5.62
CA GLU A 27 23.66 9.99 -4.76
C GLU A 27 22.12 9.99 -4.74
N CYS A 28 21.50 11.17 -4.69
CA CYS A 28 20.04 11.31 -4.74
C CYS A 28 19.47 10.81 -6.09
N GLU A 29 20.07 11.21 -7.21
CA GLU A 29 19.67 10.75 -8.55
C GLU A 29 19.84 9.24 -8.71
N GLN A 30 20.91 8.65 -8.17
CA GLN A 30 21.12 7.20 -8.17
C GLN A 30 20.05 6.46 -7.36
N VAL A 31 19.70 6.95 -6.17
CA VAL A 31 18.64 6.34 -5.34
C VAL A 31 17.29 6.40 -6.06
N ILE A 32 16.96 7.54 -6.66
CA ILE A 32 15.72 7.68 -7.46
C ILE A 32 15.71 6.66 -8.61
N GLY A 33 16.83 6.53 -9.35
CA GLY A 33 16.94 5.56 -10.43
C GLY A 33 16.71 4.11 -9.98
N HIS A 34 17.29 3.71 -8.84
CA HIS A 34 17.04 2.37 -8.28
C HIS A 34 15.58 2.17 -7.86
N VAL A 35 14.92 3.20 -7.32
CA VAL A 35 13.50 3.12 -6.94
C VAL A 35 12.63 2.98 -8.19
N GLU A 36 12.89 3.76 -9.23
CA GLU A 36 12.17 3.66 -10.50
C GLU A 36 12.37 2.31 -11.18
N GLU A 37 13.59 1.77 -11.17
CA GLU A 37 13.90 0.42 -11.65
C GLU A 37 13.14 -0.64 -10.86
N PHE A 38 13.14 -0.53 -9.52
CA PHE A 38 12.41 -1.46 -8.67
C PHE A 38 10.89 -1.40 -8.93
N LEU A 39 10.32 -0.20 -9.05
CA LEU A 39 8.89 0.00 -9.32
C LEU A 39 8.46 -0.44 -10.72
N SER A 40 9.39 -0.41 -11.69
CA SER A 40 9.17 -0.88 -13.06
C SER A 40 9.57 -2.33 -13.28
N SER A 41 10.14 -2.98 -12.26
CA SER A 41 10.56 -4.38 -12.33
C SER A 41 9.35 -5.28 -12.61
N PRO A 42 9.46 -6.19 -13.60
CA PRO A 42 8.36 -7.10 -13.90
C PRO A 42 8.08 -8.01 -12.71
N MET A 43 6.80 -8.28 -12.46
CA MET A 43 6.38 -9.28 -11.49
C MET A 43 7.00 -10.63 -11.86
N SER A 44 7.61 -11.31 -10.88
CA SER A 44 8.19 -12.63 -11.12
C SER A 44 7.09 -13.62 -11.52
N ALA A 45 7.46 -14.71 -12.20
CA ALA A 45 6.50 -15.73 -12.58
C ALA A 45 5.83 -16.38 -11.36
N ASP A 46 6.56 -16.52 -10.26
CA ASP A 46 6.08 -17.07 -8.99
C ASP A 46 5.07 -16.11 -8.34
N ASP A 47 5.41 -14.82 -8.22
CA ASP A 47 4.48 -13.80 -7.67
C ASP A 47 3.21 -13.68 -8.52
N ALA A 48 3.35 -13.79 -9.84
CA ALA A 48 2.22 -13.79 -10.77
C ALA A 48 1.30 -14.99 -10.53
N GLN A 49 1.85 -16.16 -10.21
CA GLN A 49 1.06 -17.35 -9.90
C GLN A 49 0.36 -17.22 -8.54
N ASP A 50 1.07 -16.77 -7.50
CA ASP A 50 0.49 -16.52 -6.18
C ASP A 50 -0.66 -15.51 -6.24
N LEU A 51 -0.54 -14.47 -7.08
CA LEU A 51 -1.61 -13.51 -7.32
C LEU A 51 -2.84 -14.17 -7.95
N ARG A 52 -2.65 -15.01 -8.99
CA ARG A 52 -3.76 -15.72 -9.65
C ARG A 52 -4.48 -16.64 -8.68
N ASP A 53 -3.76 -17.38 -7.86
CA ASP A 53 -4.33 -18.33 -6.90
C ASP A 53 -5.15 -17.60 -5.82
N ASN A 54 -4.63 -16.47 -5.30
CA ASN A 54 -5.37 -15.63 -4.34
C ASN A 54 -6.65 -15.04 -4.95
N VAL A 55 -6.56 -14.56 -6.20
CA VAL A 55 -7.69 -13.99 -6.91
C VAL A 55 -8.72 -15.06 -7.26
N ALA A 56 -8.32 -16.27 -7.62
CA ALA A 56 -9.24 -17.39 -7.85
C ALA A 56 -10.08 -17.71 -6.59
N GLY A 57 -9.47 -17.65 -5.41
CA GLY A 57 -10.17 -17.87 -4.14
C GLY A 57 -11.15 -16.76 -3.76
N SER A 58 -10.80 -15.50 -4.02
CA SER A 58 -11.59 -14.34 -3.58
C SER A 58 -12.59 -13.84 -4.62
N LEU A 59 -12.24 -13.99 -5.90
CA LEU A 59 -12.89 -13.38 -7.06
C LEU A 59 -12.74 -14.33 -8.28
N PRO A 60 -13.48 -15.45 -8.30
CA PRO A 60 -13.26 -16.53 -9.28
C PRO A 60 -13.41 -16.10 -10.74
N GLY A 61 -14.18 -15.04 -11.04
CA GLY A 61 -14.32 -14.51 -12.40
C GLY A 61 -13.12 -13.71 -12.93
N LEU A 62 -12.06 -13.55 -12.13
CA LEU A 62 -10.82 -12.85 -12.51
C LEU A 62 -9.64 -13.79 -12.74
N ALA A 63 -9.76 -15.09 -12.43
CA ALA A 63 -8.65 -16.04 -12.49
C ALA A 63 -8.16 -16.31 -13.92
N ASP A 64 -9.03 -16.17 -14.92
CA ASP A 64 -8.72 -16.43 -16.34
C ASP A 64 -8.11 -15.22 -17.07
N LEU A 65 -7.92 -14.09 -16.37
CA LEU A 65 -7.39 -12.86 -16.95
C LEU A 65 -5.86 -12.80 -16.83
N GLU A 66 -5.25 -12.01 -17.70
CA GLU A 66 -3.83 -11.66 -17.56
C GLU A 66 -3.61 -10.84 -16.29
N VAL A 67 -2.42 -10.98 -15.68
CA VAL A 67 -2.06 -10.32 -14.40
C VAL A 67 -2.28 -8.81 -14.45
N GLU A 68 -1.91 -8.18 -15.56
CA GLU A 68 -2.12 -6.74 -15.74
C GLU A 68 -3.61 -6.36 -15.67
N GLU A 69 -4.48 -7.18 -16.23
CA GLU A 69 -5.91 -6.94 -16.26
C GLU A 69 -6.57 -7.22 -14.91
N ILE A 70 -6.08 -8.25 -14.19
CA ILE A 70 -6.43 -8.51 -12.79
C ILE A 70 -6.13 -7.28 -11.93
N ILE A 71 -4.92 -6.73 -12.01
CA ILE A 71 -4.50 -5.56 -11.23
C ILE A 71 -5.38 -4.35 -11.56
N ARG A 72 -5.66 -4.11 -12.85
CA ARG A 72 -6.51 -3.00 -13.29
C ARG A 72 -7.93 -3.09 -12.72
N VAL A 73 -8.52 -4.28 -12.73
CA VAL A 73 -9.87 -4.50 -12.17
C VAL A 73 -9.85 -4.33 -10.65
N ILE A 74 -8.86 -4.88 -9.95
CA ILE A 74 -8.73 -4.70 -8.49
C ILE A 74 -8.59 -3.22 -8.14
N MET A 75 -7.70 -2.49 -8.81
CA MET A 75 -7.50 -1.05 -8.58
C MET A 75 -8.78 -0.26 -8.81
N LYS A 76 -9.49 -0.52 -9.92
CA LYS A 76 -10.76 0.15 -10.20
C LYS A 76 -11.80 -0.12 -9.11
N ARG A 77 -11.92 -1.36 -8.65
CA ARG A 77 -12.85 -1.74 -7.57
C ARG A 77 -12.47 -1.09 -6.25
N SER A 78 -11.19 -1.11 -5.89
CA SER A 78 -10.68 -0.45 -4.68
C SER A 78 -10.91 1.06 -4.69
N CYS A 79 -10.80 1.71 -5.85
CA CYS A 79 -11.01 3.15 -5.98
C CYS A 79 -12.50 3.55 -6.05
N CYS A 80 -13.39 2.68 -6.51
CA CYS A 80 -14.79 3.02 -6.78
C CYS A 80 -15.81 2.36 -5.82
N GLU A 81 -15.51 1.19 -5.28
CA GLU A 81 -16.42 0.46 -4.39
C GLU A 81 -16.32 1.03 -2.98
N ARG A 82 -17.41 1.64 -2.51
CA ARG A 82 -17.51 2.06 -1.12
C ARG A 82 -17.72 0.83 -0.25
N ALA A 83 -16.83 0.64 0.73
CA ALA A 83 -16.98 -0.44 1.72
C ALA A 83 -18.37 -0.38 2.39
N PRO A 84 -19.01 -1.54 2.65
CA PRO A 84 -20.30 -1.62 3.32
C PRO A 84 -20.31 -0.83 4.64
N GLU A 85 -21.41 -0.13 4.95
CA GLU A 85 -21.53 0.68 6.17
C GLU A 85 -21.25 -0.16 7.42
N THR A 86 -21.75 -1.39 7.47
CA THR A 86 -21.53 -2.32 8.59
C THR A 86 -20.04 -2.59 8.83
N LEU A 87 -19.27 -2.78 7.77
CA LEU A 87 -17.83 -2.99 7.85
C LEU A 87 -17.11 -1.72 8.31
N ARG A 88 -17.49 -0.56 7.76
CA ARG A 88 -16.93 0.74 8.16
C ARG A 88 -17.18 1.05 9.63
N VAL A 89 -18.39 0.82 10.12
CA VAL A 89 -18.74 0.97 11.54
C VAL A 89 -17.89 0.01 12.38
N ARG A 90 -17.81 -1.27 12.02
CA ARG A 90 -17.04 -2.27 12.76
C ARG A 90 -15.56 -1.91 12.86
N VAL A 91 -14.93 -1.52 11.75
CA VAL A 91 -13.52 -1.10 11.74
C VAL A 91 -13.30 0.13 12.62
N ARG A 92 -14.15 1.16 12.50
CA ARG A 92 -14.05 2.37 13.33
C ARG A 92 -14.21 2.07 14.82
N THR A 93 -15.15 1.19 15.19
CA THR A 93 -15.33 0.75 16.58
C THR A 93 -14.10 0.03 17.10
N GLN A 94 -13.55 -0.92 16.32
CA GLN A 94 -12.34 -1.67 16.73
C GLN A 94 -11.12 -0.75 16.89
N MET A 95 -10.91 0.19 15.96
CA MET A 95 -9.82 1.17 16.09
C MET A 95 -9.99 2.10 17.31
N ALA A 96 -11.23 2.48 17.65
CA ALA A 96 -11.51 3.29 18.84
C ALA A 96 -11.19 2.52 20.13
N VAL A 97 -11.53 1.22 20.18
CA VAL A 97 -11.20 0.34 21.31
C VAL A 97 -9.68 0.23 21.47
N TRP A 98 -8.95 -0.12 20.39
CA TRP A 98 -7.49 -0.25 20.44
C TRP A 98 -6.79 1.04 20.88
N ARG A 99 -7.31 2.21 20.49
CA ARG A 99 -6.76 3.50 20.91
C ARG A 99 -7.06 3.86 22.37
N SER A 100 -8.10 3.27 22.97
CA SER A 100 -8.44 3.47 24.38
C SER A 100 -7.71 2.50 25.32
N GLU A 101 -7.18 1.40 24.78
CA GLU A 101 -6.48 0.35 25.52
C GLU A 101 -4.94 0.49 25.49
N GLY A 102 -4.41 1.52 24.83
CA GLY A 102 -2.99 1.91 24.83
C GLY A 102 -2.77 3.26 25.50
#